data_AF-A0A1H4HE04-F1
#
_entry.id   AF-A0A1H4HE04-F1
#
_cell.length_a   1.000
_cell.length_b   1.000
_cell.length_c   1.000
_cell.angle_alpha   90.00
_cell.angle_beta   90.00
_cell.angle_gamma   90.00
#
_symmetry.space_group_name_H-M   'P 1'
#
loop_
_entity.id
_entity.type
_entity.pdbx_description
1 polymer ?
#
loop_
_entity_poly.entity_id
_entity_poly.type
_entity_poly.pdbx_seq_one_letter_code
_entity_poly.pdbx_strand_id
1 'polypeptide(L)'
;MTFPPMGAGWREVTRAGTLMFSGGGGAFIVFDKRPYRYVVYSAIGQGWGSKAGVVVERSGKRVASLNCTADTRSELGPALFSAAGIRPFEGGFELP
;
A
#
# COMPACT_ATOMS: atom_id res chain seq x y z
N MET A 1 -12.57 -15.85 -4.88
CA MET A 1 -12.06 -14.56 -4.36
C MET A 1 -13.24 -13.63 -4.20
N THR A 2 -13.69 -13.33 -2.98
CA THR A 2 -14.83 -12.41 -2.79
C THR A 2 -14.32 -11.00 -2.63
N PHE A 3 -14.49 -10.20 -3.68
CA PHE A 3 -14.34 -8.74 -3.61
C PHE A 3 -15.43 -8.17 -2.70
N PRO A 4 -15.19 -7.04 -2.01
CA PRO A 4 -16.27 -6.38 -1.28
C PRO A 4 -17.44 -6.11 -2.24
N PRO A 5 -18.69 -6.24 -1.77
CA PRO A 5 -19.87 -6.02 -2.61
C PRO A 5 -19.79 -4.63 -3.24
N MET A 6 -20.12 -4.53 -4.54
CA MET A 6 -20.26 -3.22 -5.21
C MET A 6 -21.24 -2.38 -4.40
N GLY A 7 -20.75 -1.28 -3.82
CA GLY A 7 -21.54 -0.40 -2.95
C GLY A 7 -21.04 -0.31 -1.49
N ALA A 8 -20.17 -1.22 -1.04
CA ALA A 8 -19.39 -0.96 0.17
C ALA A 8 -18.48 0.24 -0.08
N GLY A 9 -18.54 1.26 0.78
CA GLY A 9 -17.72 2.46 0.65
C GLY A 9 -16.25 2.07 0.72
N TRP A 10 -15.56 1.92 -0.41
CA TRP A 10 -14.17 1.46 -0.44
C TRP A 10 -13.26 2.38 0.38
N ARG A 11 -13.60 3.67 0.49
CA ARG A 11 -12.96 4.67 1.38
C ARG A 11 -13.08 4.36 2.87
N GLU A 12 -14.02 3.51 3.26
CA GLU A 12 -14.18 3.06 4.64
C GLU A 12 -13.11 2.02 5.01
N VAL A 13 -12.74 1.18 4.04
CA VAL A 13 -11.80 0.06 4.20
C VAL A 13 -10.40 0.37 3.64
N THR A 14 -10.22 1.51 2.96
CA THR A 14 -8.91 1.95 2.47
C THR A 14 -8.32 3.07 3.30
N ARG A 15 -7.02 2.97 3.56
CA ARG A 15 -6.19 4.04 4.11
C ARG A 15 -4.91 4.14 3.30
N ALA A 16 -4.22 5.27 3.34
CA ALA A 16 -2.97 5.43 2.61
C ALA A 16 -1.94 6.23 3.40
N GLY A 17 -0.68 6.03 3.06
CA GLY A 17 0.42 6.75 3.68
C GLY A 17 1.61 6.90 2.73
N THR A 18 2.56 7.70 3.15
CA THR A 18 3.85 7.87 2.48
C THR A 18 4.97 7.34 3.36
N LEU A 19 6.08 6.98 2.71
CA LEU A 19 7.31 6.54 3.33
C LEU A 19 8.42 7.50 2.92
N MET A 20 9.31 7.84 3.85
CA MET A 20 10.49 8.64 3.56
C MET A 20 11.73 7.77 3.76
N PHE A 21 12.62 7.77 2.77
CA PHE A 21 13.87 7.02 2.79
C PHE A 21 15.04 7.92 2.40
N SER A 22 16.26 7.53 2.77
CA SER A 22 17.45 8.23 2.28
C SER A 22 17.50 8.18 0.74
N GLY A 23 17.55 9.37 0.12
CA GLY A 23 17.60 9.52 -1.34
C GLY A 23 16.33 9.05 -2.07
N GLY A 24 15.18 9.01 -1.39
CA GLY A 24 13.92 8.64 -2.03
C GLY A 24 12.72 8.66 -1.09
N GLY A 25 11.71 7.87 -1.43
CA GLY A 25 10.45 7.81 -0.72
C GLY A 25 9.53 6.77 -1.32
N GLY A 26 8.34 6.65 -0.77
CA GLY A 26 7.34 5.74 -1.28
C GLY A 26 5.94 6.11 -0.83
N ALA A 27 4.98 5.36 -1.32
CA ALA A 27 3.60 5.50 -0.98
C ALA A 27 2.95 4.12 -0.94
N PHE A 28 1.94 3.98 -0.10
CA PHE A 28 1.23 2.73 0.06
C PHE A 28 -0.26 2.96 0.31
N ILE A 29 -1.07 1.99 -0.09
CA ILE A 29 -2.50 1.90 0.22
C ILE A 29 -2.74 0.61 0.98
N VAL A 30 -3.43 0.74 2.10
CA VAL A 30 -3.88 -0.35 2.97
C VAL A 30 -5.34 -0.64 2.67
N PHE A 31 -5.67 -1.92 2.47
CA PHE A 31 -7.03 -2.44 2.37
C PHE A 31 -7.28 -3.38 3.55
N ASP A 32 -8.16 -2.99 4.47
CA ASP A 32 -8.53 -3.83 5.62
C ASP A 32 -9.70 -4.75 5.26
N LYS A 33 -9.46 -6.07 5.31
CA LYS A 33 -10.48 -7.11 5.12
C LYS A 33 -10.26 -8.21 6.15
N ARG A 34 -10.73 -7.99 7.37
CA ARG A 34 -10.50 -8.90 8.51
C ARG A 34 -10.76 -10.37 8.13
N PRO A 35 -9.84 -11.30 8.48
CA PRO A 35 -8.64 -11.11 9.30
C PRO A 35 -7.40 -10.65 8.53
N TYR A 36 -7.54 -10.29 7.25
CA TYR A 36 -6.46 -9.88 6.37
C TYR A 36 -6.31 -8.36 6.27
N ARG A 37 -5.09 -7.95 5.94
CA ARG A 37 -4.76 -6.61 5.48
C ARG A 37 -3.88 -6.76 4.25
N TYR A 38 -4.15 -5.96 3.22
CA TYR A 38 -3.37 -5.92 2.00
C TYR A 38 -2.73 -4.55 1.89
N VAL A 39 -1.43 -4.49 1.64
CA VAL A 39 -0.70 -3.24 1.45
C VAL A 39 -0.09 -3.22 0.07
N VAL A 40 -0.61 -2.37 -0.81
CA VAL A 40 -0.04 -2.12 -2.13
C VAL A 40 0.94 -0.97 -1.98
N TYR A 41 2.18 -1.13 -2.42
CA TYR A 41 3.22 -0.13 -2.23
C TYR A 41 4.06 0.08 -3.49
N SER A 42 4.62 1.28 -3.58
CA SER A 42 5.69 1.64 -4.50
C SER A 42 6.65 2.57 -3.77
N ALA A 43 7.94 2.29 -3.83
CA ALA A 43 8.98 3.06 -3.18
C ALA A 43 10.28 3.03 -3.99
N ILE A 44 11.11 4.03 -3.77
CA ILE A 44 12.48 4.11 -4.29
C ILE A 44 13.41 4.56 -3.16
N GLY A 45 14.61 4.00 -3.11
CA GLY A 45 15.62 4.42 -2.15
C GLY A 45 17.03 4.27 -2.67
N GLN A 46 17.93 5.06 -2.10
CA GLN A 46 19.34 5.01 -2.42
C GLN A 46 19.93 3.66 -1.98
N GLY A 47 20.63 2.98 -2.89
CA GLY A 47 21.30 1.70 -2.63
C GLY A 47 20.48 0.44 -2.93
N TRP A 48 19.16 0.55 -3.12
CA TRP A 48 18.30 -0.60 -3.47
C TRP A 48 17.30 -0.34 -4.61
N GLY A 49 17.28 0.87 -5.17
CA GLY A 49 16.50 1.19 -6.37
C GLY A 49 15.00 1.22 -6.10
N SER A 50 14.19 0.81 -7.08
CA SER A 50 12.73 0.79 -6.97
C SER A 50 12.23 -0.55 -6.40
N LYS A 51 11.30 -0.48 -5.45
CA LYS A 51 10.53 -1.61 -4.93
C LYS A 51 9.05 -1.32 -5.04
N ALA A 52 8.31 -2.25 -5.62
CA ALA A 52 6.85 -2.20 -5.63
C ALA A 52 6.27 -3.60 -5.47
N GLY A 53 5.06 -3.68 -4.93
CA GLY A 53 4.43 -4.96 -4.70
C GLY A 53 3.22 -4.90 -3.80
N VAL A 54 2.83 -6.09 -3.33
CA VAL A 54 1.72 -6.30 -2.39
C VAL A 54 2.21 -7.10 -1.21
N VAL A 55 2.07 -6.55 -0.01
CA VAL A 55 2.20 -7.29 1.25
C VAL A 55 0.82 -7.77 1.69
N VAL A 56 0.73 -9.02 2.13
CA VAL A 56 -0.46 -9.58 2.76
C VAL A 56 -0.15 -9.88 4.21
N GLU A 57 -0.97 -9.34 5.11
CA GLU A 57 -0.92 -9.63 6.54
C GLU A 57 -2.19 -10.37 6.96
N ARG A 58 -2.07 -11.28 7.91
CA ARG A 58 -3.18 -11.97 8.57
C ARG A 58 -3.02 -11.80 10.07
N SER A 59 -3.99 -11.18 10.73
CA SER A 59 -3.97 -10.95 12.19
C SER A 59 -2.67 -10.26 12.65
N GLY A 60 -2.22 -9.24 11.91
CA GLY A 60 -1.02 -8.45 12.22
C GLY A 60 0.31 -9.12 11.86
N LYS A 61 0.30 -10.33 11.29
CA LYS A 61 1.51 -11.02 10.82
C LYS A 61 1.57 -11.03 9.30
N ARG A 62 2.71 -10.65 8.72
CA ARG A 62 2.98 -10.80 7.28
C ARG A 62 2.95 -12.28 6.90
N VAL A 63 2.11 -12.63 5.95
CA VAL A 63 1.95 -14.00 5.42
C VAL A 63 2.37 -14.13 3.96
N ALA A 64 2.48 -13.02 3.23
CA ALA A 64 3.05 -13.00 1.88
C ALA A 64 3.65 -11.62 1.53
N SER A 65 4.66 -11.64 0.67
CA SER A 65 5.20 -10.48 -0.05
C SER A 65 5.28 -10.82 -1.52
N LEU A 66 4.54 -10.09 -2.34
CA LEU A 66 4.46 -10.31 -3.79
C LEU A 66 5.08 -9.09 -4.48
N ASN A 67 6.32 -9.24 -4.93
CA ASN A 67 7.04 -8.15 -5.62
C ASN A 67 6.56 -8.05 -7.07
N CYS A 68 6.48 -6.82 -7.60
CA CYS A 68 6.32 -6.60 -9.03
C CYS A 68 7.55 -7.13 -9.77
N THR A 69 7.33 -7.86 -10.87
CA THR A 69 8.39 -8.49 -11.67
C THR A 69 8.77 -7.70 -12.92
N ALA A 70 8.09 -6.59 -13.18
CA ALA A 70 8.30 -5.72 -14.34
C ALA A 70 8.40 -4.27 -13.89
N ASP A 71 8.83 -3.40 -14.81
CA ASP A 71 8.88 -1.96 -14.58
C ASP A 71 7.54 -1.44 -14.09
N THR A 72 7.57 -0.79 -12.92
CA THR A 72 6.34 -0.36 -12.26
C THR A 72 6.07 1.11 -12.60
N ARG A 73 4.93 1.38 -13.25
CA ARG A 73 4.36 2.72 -13.29
C ARG A 73 3.43 2.89 -12.11
N SER A 74 3.69 3.89 -11.28
CA SER A 74 2.92 4.16 -10.08
C SER A 74 2.57 5.65 -9.98
N GLU A 75 1.29 5.92 -9.75
CA GLU A 75 0.78 7.24 -9.37
C GLU A 75 0.46 7.29 -7.86
N LEU A 76 0.86 6.27 -7.10
CA LEU A 76 0.67 6.25 -5.65
C LEU A 76 1.41 7.42 -5.01
N GLY A 77 0.65 8.26 -4.33
CA GLY A 77 1.19 9.43 -3.65
C GLY A 77 0.11 10.40 -3.21
N PRO A 78 0.50 11.49 -2.52
CA PRO A 78 -0.44 12.44 -1.93
C PRO A 78 -1.47 13.01 -2.92
N ALA A 79 -1.08 13.24 -4.17
CA ALA A 79 -1.97 13.75 -5.21
C ALA A 79 -3.12 12.78 -5.50
N LEU A 80 -2.82 11.51 -5.74
CA LEU A 80 -3.83 10.47 -5.93
C LEU A 80 -4.70 10.31 -4.68
N PHE A 81 -4.10 10.28 -3.49
CA PHE A 81 -4.83 10.06 -2.24
C PHE A 81 -5.85 11.17 -1.97
N SER A 82 -5.43 12.43 -2.20
CA SER A 82 -6.29 13.60 -2.08
C SER A 82 -7.42 13.58 -3.11
N ALA A 83 -7.11 13.41 -4.39
CA ALA A 83 -8.10 13.35 -5.47
C ALA A 83 -9.13 12.21 -5.25
N ALA A 84 -8.66 11.09 -4.70
CA ALA A 84 -9.47 9.92 -4.41
C ALA A 84 -10.23 10.04 -3.08
N GLY A 85 -9.92 10.98 -2.20
CA GLY A 85 -10.51 11.10 -0.86
C GLY A 85 -10.16 9.92 0.06
N ILE A 86 -8.93 9.40 -0.04
CA ILE A 86 -8.43 8.32 0.82
C ILE A 86 -7.93 8.92 2.13
N ARG A 87 -8.37 8.34 3.26
CA ARG A 87 -7.95 8.77 4.59
C ARG A 87 -6.51 8.33 4.91
N PRO A 88 -5.78 9.10 5.74
CA PRO A 88 -4.45 8.73 6.18
C PRO A 88 -4.46 7.41 6.97
N PHE A 89 -3.40 6.63 6.81
CA PHE A 89 -3.13 5.46 7.63
C PHE A 89 -2.29 5.88 8.84
N GLU A 90 -2.87 5.72 10.04
CA GLU A 90 -2.22 6.08 11.32
C GLU A 90 -1.20 5.05 11.81
N GLY A 91 -1.11 3.89 11.14
CA GLY A 91 -0.14 2.84 11.48
C GLY A 91 1.17 2.99 10.73
N GLY A 92 2.21 2.29 11.20
CA GLY A 92 3.44 2.11 10.44
C GLY A 92 3.28 1.03 9.37
N PHE A 93 3.97 1.21 8.24
CA PHE A 93 4.20 0.14 7.26
C PHE A 93 5.69 0.08 6.94
N GLU A 94 6.26 -1.11 7.01
CA GLU A 94 7.66 -1.38 6.67
C GLU A 94 7.73 -2.17 5.37
N LEU A 95 8.61 -1.76 4.45
CA LEU A 95 8.85 -2.50 3.21
C LEU A 95 9.42 -3.90 3.51
N PRO A 96 9.11 -4.92 2.68
CA PRO A 96 9.77 -6.22 2.75
C PRO A 96 11.22 -6.20 2.23
#